data_AF-A0A533WR59-F1
#
_entry.id   AF-A0A533WR59-F1
#
_cell.length_a   1.000
_cell.length_b   1.000
_cell.length_c   1.000
_cell.angle_alpha   90.00
_cell.angle_beta   90.00
_cell.angle_gamma   90.00
#
_symmetry.space_group_name_H-M   'P 1'
#
loop_
_entity.id
_entity.type
_entity.pdbx_description
1 polymer ?
#
loop_
_entity_poly.entity_id
_entity_poly.type
_entity_poly.pdbx_seq_one_letter_code
_entity_poly.pdbx_strand_id
1 'polypeptide(L)' 'MADLMCEIESILRRNLSGMYSKEEILNLLAPKKVDKGIERFLAEVEVSISLKESKSDVYATCRDGTVYYKWNKI' A
#
# COMPACT_ATOMS: atom_id res chain seq x y z
N MET A 1 -1.41 13.58 6.65
CA MET A 1 -0.94 12.70 5.56
C MET A 1 0.13 11.72 6.05
N ALA A 2 1.11 12.16 6.85
CA ALA A 2 2.09 11.26 7.47
C ALA A 2 1.47 10.13 8.31
N ASP A 3 0.40 10.39 9.08
CA ASP A 3 -0.26 9.34 9.89
C ASP A 3 -0.86 8.20 9.05
N LEU A 4 -1.44 8.51 7.89
CA LEU A 4 -2.07 7.52 7.03
C LEU A 4 -1.03 6.60 6.39
N MET A 5 0.11 7.17 5.97
CA MET A 5 1.24 6.39 5.44
C MET A 5 1.76 5.43 6.51
N CYS A 6 2.01 5.92 7.73
CA CYS A 6 2.43 5.07 8.84
C CYS A 6 1.43 3.95 9.15
N GLU A 7 0.11 4.20 9.05
CA GLU A 7 -0.91 3.17 9.26
C GLU A 7 -0.90 2.10 8.16
N ILE A 8 -0.81 2.49 6.88
CA ILE A 8 -0.74 1.55 5.76
C ILE A 8 0.55 0.72 5.85
N GLU A 9 1.69 1.36 6.10
CA GLU A 9 2.95 0.66 6.32
C GLU A 9 2.87 -0.29 7.53
N SER A 10 2.19 0.12 8.61
CA SER A 10 1.98 -0.75 9.78
C SER A 10 1.16 -1.99 9.42
N ILE A 11 0.11 -1.86 8.61
CA ILE A 11 -0.68 -2.98 8.10
C ILE A 11 0.20 -3.94 7.29
N LEU A 12 0.97 -3.40 6.34
CA LEU A 12 1.84 -4.19 5.48
C LEU A 12 2.98 -4.86 6.28
N ARG A 13 3.53 -4.18 7.29
CA ARG A 13 4.57 -4.71 8.19
C ARG A 13 4.08 -5.82 9.10
N ARG A 14 2.81 -5.80 9.52
CA ARG A 14 2.23 -6.85 10.40
C ARG A 14 2.24 -8.22 9.74
N ASN A 15 2.18 -8.29 8.41
CA ASN A 15 2.25 -9.54 7.67
C ASN A 15 3.23 -9.44 6.49
N LEU A 16 4.50 -9.69 6.76
CA LEU A 16 5.60 -9.61 5.78
C LEU A 16 5.50 -10.63 4.64
N SER A 17 4.68 -11.67 4.79
CA SER A 17 4.35 -12.63 3.74
C SER A 17 3.08 -12.24 2.98
N GLY A 18 2.22 -11.43 3.61
CA GLY A 18 0.92 -11.03 3.10
C GLY A 18 1.02 -10.04 1.95
N MET A 19 0.01 -10.10 1.10
CA MET A 19 -0.24 -9.15 0.03
C MET A 19 -1.67 -8.66 0.26
N TYR A 20 -1.90 -7.37 0.07
CA TYR A 20 -3.21 -6.77 0.25
C TYR A 20 -3.59 -6.01 -1.00
N SER A 21 -4.80 -6.22 -1.50
CA SER A 21 -5.36 -5.40 -2.56
C SER A 21 -5.70 -4.01 -2.01
N LYS A 22 -5.94 -3.06 -2.93
CA LYS A 22 -6.48 -1.75 -2.57
C LYS A 22 -7.75 -1.87 -1.71
N GLU A 23 -8.67 -2.75 -2.08
CA GLU A 23 -9.93 -2.95 -1.37
C GLU A 23 -9.73 -3.54 0.02
N GLU A 24 -8.75 -4.45 0.19
CA GLU A 24 -8.42 -5.01 1.51
C GLU A 24 -7.81 -3.95 2.43
N ILE A 25 -6.90 -3.12 1.92
CA ILE A 25 -6.32 -2.00 2.68
C ILE A 25 -7.42 -1.01 3.08
N LEU A 26 -8.33 -0.68 2.16
CA LEU A 26 -9.49 0.18 2.43
C LEU A 26 -10.39 -0.44 3.50
N ASN A 27 -10.71 -1.74 3.42
CA ASN A 27 -11.54 -2.42 4.41
C ASN A 27 -10.89 -2.44 5.80
N LEU A 28 -9.57 -2.60 5.89
CA LEU A 28 -8.82 -2.56 7.15
C LEU A 28 -8.80 -1.15 7.77
N LEU A 29 -8.87 -0.11 6.94
CA LEU A 29 -8.84 1.30 7.34
C LEU A 29 -10.23 1.96 7.41
N ALA A 30 -11.27 1.27 6.93
CA ALA A 30 -12.67 1.72 6.91
C ALA A 30 -13.19 2.23 8.28
N PRO A 31 -12.78 1.67 9.44
CA PRO A 31 -13.19 2.20 10.74
C PRO A 31 -12.58 3.57 11.07
N LYS A 32 -11.51 3.99 10.37
CA LYS A 32 -10.60 5.04 10.84
C LYS A 32 -10.52 6.33 10.02
N LYS A 33 -10.71 6.35 8.68
CA LYS A 33 -10.88 7.59 7.87
C LYS A 33 -10.86 7.39 6.33
N VAL A 34 -11.57 8.32 5.67
CA VAL A 34 -11.56 8.85 4.28
C VAL A 34 -10.72 8.13 3.20
N ASP A 35 -11.44 7.39 2.35
CA ASP A 35 -10.98 6.68 1.15
C ASP A 35 -9.99 7.47 0.27
N LYS A 36 -10.26 8.77 0.03
CA LYS A 36 -9.46 9.60 -0.88
C LYS A 36 -7.98 9.71 -0.52
N GLY A 37 -7.63 9.67 0.76
CA GLY A 37 -6.23 9.73 1.19
C GLY A 37 -5.47 8.44 0.87
N ILE A 38 -6.16 7.31 0.99
CA ILE A 38 -5.62 5.97 0.74
C ILE A 38 -5.43 5.78 -0.76
N GLU A 39 -6.42 6.17 -1.57
CA GLU A 39 -6.33 6.09 -3.03
C GLU A 39 -5.13 6.88 -3.58
N ARG A 40 -4.94 8.11 -3.08
CA ARG A 40 -3.82 8.95 -3.49
C ARG A 40 -2.48 8.32 -3.14
N PHE A 41 -2.34 7.77 -1.93
CA PHE A 41 -1.10 7.12 -1.50
C PHE A 41 -0.75 5.91 -2.36
N LEU A 42 -1.74 5.03 -2.59
CA LEU A 42 -1.52 3.83 -3.40
C LEU A 42 -1.13 4.19 -4.84
N ALA A 43 -1.73 5.25 -5.41
CA ALA A 43 -1.34 5.78 -6.71
C ALA A 43 0.09 6.35 -6.71
N GLU A 44 0.49 7.08 -5.66
CA GLU A 44 1.87 7.59 -5.51
C GLU A 44 2.88 6.42 -5.45
N VAL A 45 2.57 5.34 -4.73
CA VAL A 45 3.40 4.12 -4.65
C VAL A 45 3.55 3.46 -6.02
N GLU A 46 2.46 3.31 -6.78
CA GLU A 46 2.49 2.73 -8.13
C GLU A 46 3.37 3.55 -9.09
N VAL A 47 3.31 4.88 -8.99
CA VAL A 47 4.16 5.78 -9.77
C VAL A 47 5.63 5.64 -9.37
N SER A 48 5.95 5.66 -8.07
CA SER A 48 7.34 5.51 -7.59
C SER A 48 7.98 4.19 -8.02
N ILE A 49 7.21 3.09 -8.01
CA ILE A 49 7.66 1.79 -8.51
C ILE A 49 7.92 1.84 -10.02
N SER A 50 7.01 2.45 -10.79
CA SER A 50 7.14 2.60 -12.24
C SER A 50 8.37 3.43 -12.63
N LEU A 51 8.73 4.42 -11.82
CA LEU A 51 9.90 5.27 -12.01
C LEU A 51 11.22 4.59 -11.56
N LYS A 52 11.18 3.34 -11.06
CA LYS A 52 12.34 2.64 -10.45
C LYS A 52 13.05 3.45 -9.37
N GLU A 53 12.34 4.40 -8.74
CA GLU A 53 12.83 5.10 -7.57
C GLU A 53 12.80 4.12 -6.39
N SER A 54 13.87 3.33 -6.30
CA SER A 54 14.02 2.15 -5.43
C SER A 54 14.25 2.52 -3.97
N LYS A 55 13.41 3.42 -3.42
CA LYS A 55 13.42 3.83 -2.01
C LYS A 55 12.08 3.62 -1.31
N SER A 56 11.09 3.05 -1.97
CA SER A 56 9.83 2.70 -1.31
C SER A 56 9.97 1.36 -0.59
N ASP A 57 9.68 1.34 0.71
CA ASP A 57 9.61 0.13 1.52
C ASP A 57 8.36 -0.74 1.21
N VAL A 58 7.60 -0.36 0.18
CA VAL A 58 6.39 -1.05 -0.29
C VAL A 58 6.57 -1.43 -1.74
N TYR A 59 6.30 -2.70 -2.04
CA TYR A 59 6.28 -3.29 -3.37
C TYR A 59 4.84 -3.49 -3.84
N ALA A 60 4.58 -3.26 -5.12
CA ALA A 60 3.30 -3.53 -5.77
C ALA A 60 3.47 -4.58 -6.88
N THR A 61 2.49 -5.47 -7.01
CA THR A 61 2.46 -6.51 -8.04
C THR A 61 1.05 -6.65 -8.60
N CYS A 62 0.94 -6.80 -9.92
CA CYS A 62 -0.35 -7.05 -10.57
C CYS A 62 -0.54 -8.55 -10.76
N ARG A 63 -1.64 -9.10 -10.25
CA ARG A 63 -2.06 -10.50 -10.44
C ARG A 63 -3.54 -10.52 -10.79
N ASP A 64 -3.90 -11.24 -11.85
CA ASP A 64 -5.28 -11.40 -12.30
C ASP A 64 -6.06 -10.08 -12.45
N GLY A 65 -5.38 -9.02 -12.94
CA GLY A 65 -5.96 -7.68 -13.12
C GLY A 65 -6.10 -6.87 -11.83
N THR A 66 -5.67 -7.40 -10.68
CA THR A 66 -5.70 -6.74 -9.38
C THR A 66 -4.29 -6.35 -8.93
N VAL A 67 -4.13 -5.11 -8.46
CA VAL A 67 -2.87 -4.65 -7.87
C VAL A 67 -2.85 -5.00 -6.38
N TYR A 68 -1.77 -5.65 -5.97
CA TYR A 68 -1.49 -6.04 -4.61
C TYR A 68 -0.26 -5.33 -4.09
N TYR A 69 -0.32 -4.86 -2.85
CA TYR A 69 0.76 -4.19 -2.16
C TYR A 69 1.31 -5.07 -1.04
N LYS A 70 2.64 -5.03 -0.86
CA LYS A 70 3.37 -5.83 0.11
C LYS A 70 4.53 -5.05 0.68
N TRP A 71 4.87 -5.30 1.94
CA TRP A 71 6.09 -4.76 2.53
C TRP A 71 7.36 -5.33 1.87
N ASN A 72 8.23 -4.45 1.39
CA ASN A 72 9.54 -4.79 0.88
C ASN A 72 10.48 -5.04 2.08
N LYS A 73 10.73 -6.32 2.34
CA LYS A 73 11.60 -6.77 3.42
C LYS A 73 13.04 -6.64 2.94
N ILE A 74 13.58 -5.42 2.95
CA ILE A 74 15.03 -5.19 2.81
C ILE A 74 15.71 -5.63 4.10
#